data_AF-A0ABC9XG67-F1
#
_entry.id   AF-A0ABC9XG67-F1
#
_cell.length_a   1.000
_cell.length_b   1.000
_cell.length_c   1.000
_cell.angle_alpha   90.00
_cell.angle_beta   90.00
_cell.angle_gamma   90.00
#
_symmetry.space_group_name_H-M   'P 1'
#
loop_
_entity.id
_entity.type
_entity.pdbx_description
1 polymer ?
#
loop_
_entity_poly.entity_id
_entity_poly.type
_entity_poly.pdbx_seq_one_letter_code
_entity_poly.pdbx_strand_id
1 'polypeptide(L)'
;MAAGGRPPSLWERVCAEYEAEQPPFPDVPESKRGSVSLGAEILQPFCVEQFYSAPAADTIAEAAAFPEPPDPKTCSPQDYLEYYIFPVLLPGLAELLHQAEKEKCFERKRTKFIACDFLTEWLYNKNPKRKDESFTEFFSIPFVNDWLKDQPPIPLSLLLSEEEASVVIQSFWRGYRVRCDSEIQELRQWQKQLREEKNIIKRVKEFWTKQEAKAFT
;
A
#
# COMPACT_ATOMS: atom_id res chain seq x y z
N MET A 1 -13.84 -50.56 -4.97
CA MET A 1 -12.71 -49.98 -5.73
C MET A 1 -12.87 -48.47 -5.73
N ALA A 2 -11.81 -47.76 -5.37
CA ALA A 2 -11.83 -46.35 -4.99
C ALA A 2 -12.08 -45.40 -6.19
N ALA A 3 -12.96 -44.42 -6.00
CA ALA A 3 -13.22 -43.36 -6.96
C ALA A 3 -12.12 -42.29 -6.86
N GLY A 4 -11.35 -42.13 -7.93
CA GLY A 4 -10.36 -41.06 -8.07
C GLY A 4 -11.04 -39.72 -8.32
N GLY A 5 -11.11 -38.89 -7.28
CA GLY A 5 -11.52 -37.49 -7.41
C GLY A 5 -10.44 -36.66 -8.11
N ARG A 6 -10.86 -35.69 -8.92
CA ARG A 6 -9.98 -34.72 -9.61
C ARG A 6 -9.14 -33.96 -8.58
N PRO A 7 -7.82 -33.75 -8.81
CA PRO A 7 -7.02 -32.94 -7.91
C PRO A 7 -7.53 -31.49 -7.88
N PRO A 8 -7.58 -30.86 -6.69
CA PRO A 8 -8.06 -29.50 -6.55
C PRO A 8 -7.16 -28.54 -7.34
N SER A 9 -7.81 -27.55 -7.96
CA SER A 9 -7.16 -26.45 -8.64
C SER A 9 -6.29 -25.62 -7.69
N LEU A 10 -5.31 -24.91 -8.24
CA LEU A 10 -4.46 -24.00 -7.47
C LEU A 10 -5.29 -22.97 -6.68
N TRP A 11 -6.41 -22.51 -7.25
CA TRP A 11 -7.30 -21.56 -6.59
C TRP A 11 -8.05 -22.17 -5.40
N GLU A 12 -8.51 -23.42 -5.52
CA GLU A 12 -9.15 -24.13 -4.40
C GLU A 12 -8.16 -24.38 -3.26
N ARG A 13 -6.87 -24.58 -3.57
CA ARG A 13 -5.81 -24.67 -2.55
C ARG A 13 -5.58 -23.34 -1.83
N VAL A 14 -5.48 -22.23 -2.57
CA VAL A 14 -5.31 -20.89 -1.99
C VAL A 14 -6.50 -20.51 -1.11
N CYS A 15 -7.74 -20.81 -1.54
CA CYS A 15 -8.92 -20.59 -0.72
C CYS A 15 -8.91 -21.46 0.55
N ALA A 16 -8.53 -22.73 0.45
CA ALA A 16 -8.46 -23.62 1.61
C ALA A 16 -7.36 -23.19 2.60
N GLU A 17 -6.20 -22.72 2.12
CA GLU A 17 -5.13 -22.16 2.96
C GLU A 17 -5.60 -20.89 3.67
N TYR A 18 -6.28 -19.97 2.97
CA TYR A 18 -6.83 -18.75 3.57
C TYR A 18 -7.88 -19.03 4.66
N GLU A 19 -8.78 -20.00 4.42
CA GLU A 19 -9.79 -20.41 5.41
C GLU A 19 -9.16 -21.15 6.61
N ALA A 20 -8.09 -21.91 6.40
CA ALA A 20 -7.37 -22.62 7.47
C ALA A 20 -6.52 -21.68 8.35
N GLU A 21 -6.06 -20.55 7.79
CA GLU A 21 -5.29 -19.53 8.52
C GLU A 21 -6.17 -18.48 9.22
N GLN A 22 -7.50 -18.53 9.07
CA GLN A 22 -8.38 -17.64 9.82
C GLN A 22 -8.31 -18.00 11.31
N PRO A 23 -7.86 -17.07 12.19
CA PRO A 23 -7.94 -17.30 13.61
C PRO A 23 -9.40 -17.52 14.01
N PRO A 24 -9.70 -18.45 14.95
CA PRO A 24 -11.06 -18.63 15.41
C PRO A 24 -11.62 -17.29 15.87
N PHE A 25 -12.80 -16.93 15.36
CA PHE A 25 -13.52 -15.74 15.78
C PHE A 25 -13.60 -15.73 17.31
N PRO A 26 -13.26 -14.62 17.99
CA PRO A 26 -13.42 -14.57 19.43
C PRO A 26 -14.91 -14.70 19.74
N ASP A 27 -15.31 -15.86 20.27
CA ASP A 27 -16.58 -16.03 20.95
C ASP A 27 -16.72 -14.90 21.96
N VAL A 28 -17.79 -14.14 21.85
CA VAL A 28 -18.09 -12.99 22.71
C VAL A 28 -18.02 -13.43 24.17
N PRO A 29 -17.05 -12.97 24.99
CA PRO A 29 -17.08 -13.22 26.42
C PRO A 29 -17.88 -12.09 27.07
N GLU A 30 -18.95 -12.49 27.77
CA GLU A 30 -19.73 -11.61 28.63
C GLU A 30 -18.86 -10.82 29.61
N SER A 31 -19.25 -9.57 29.79
CA SER A 31 -18.73 -8.59 30.74
C SER A 31 -18.37 -9.17 32.12
N LYS A 32 -17.09 -9.05 32.50
CA LYS A 32 -16.68 -8.88 33.91
C LYS A 32 -15.57 -7.83 34.00
N ARG A 33 -15.93 -6.69 34.60
CA ARG A 33 -14.99 -5.68 35.11
C ARG A 33 -14.02 -6.35 36.08
N GLY A 34 -12.73 -6.26 35.79
CA GLY A 34 -11.63 -6.61 36.69
C GLY A 34 -10.46 -5.67 36.41
N SER A 35 -9.99 -4.98 37.45
CA SER A 35 -8.92 -3.99 37.45
C SER A 35 -7.54 -4.66 37.64
N VAL A 36 -6.46 -3.86 37.48
CA VAL A 36 -5.04 -4.09 37.89
C VAL A 36 -4.18 -4.80 36.81
N SER A 37 -2.93 -4.46 36.49
CA SER A 37 -1.92 -3.49 36.96
C SER A 37 -1.01 -3.08 35.78
N LEU A 38 -0.44 -1.88 35.85
CA LEU A 38 0.70 -1.46 35.03
C LEU A 38 1.94 -2.29 35.43
N GLY A 39 2.56 -2.97 34.45
CA GLY A 39 3.83 -3.68 34.61
C GLY A 39 4.77 -3.26 33.49
N ALA A 40 5.65 -2.31 33.79
CA ALA A 40 6.75 -1.91 32.94
C ALA A 40 7.86 -2.96 33.06
N GLU A 41 8.22 -3.61 31.95
CA GLU A 41 9.43 -4.43 31.89
C GLU A 41 10.14 -4.30 30.53
N ILE A 42 11.03 -3.31 30.49
CA ILE A 42 12.42 -3.41 30.01
C ILE A 42 12.60 -4.00 28.60
N LEU A 43 12.54 -3.13 27.58
CA LEU A 43 13.26 -3.35 26.33
C LEU A 43 14.74 -3.03 26.55
N GLN A 44 15.61 -4.03 26.40
CA GLN A 44 17.05 -3.79 26.29
C GLN A 44 17.37 -3.04 24.99
N PRO A 45 18.07 -1.90 25.05
CA PRO A 45 18.68 -1.29 23.87
C PRO A 45 19.91 -2.12 23.49
N PHE A 46 19.91 -2.70 22.29
CA PHE A 46 21.12 -3.22 21.67
C PHE A 46 22.08 -2.04 21.44
N CYS A 47 23.15 -1.98 22.22
CA CYS A 47 24.15 -0.91 22.16
C CYS A 47 24.98 -1.05 20.87
N VAL A 48 24.79 -0.12 19.93
CA VAL A 48 25.66 0.04 18.75
C VAL A 48 26.92 0.80 19.18
N GLU A 49 27.74 0.18 20.03
CA GLU A 49 29.09 0.66 20.37
C GLU A 49 30.06 -0.52 20.32
N GLN A 50 30.36 -1.02 19.12
CA GLN A 50 31.48 -1.96 18.97
C GLN A 50 32.23 -1.92 17.64
N PHE A 51 32.07 -0.87 16.83
CA PHE A 51 32.85 -0.71 15.59
C PHE A 51 33.64 0.59 15.43
N TYR A 52 33.69 1.46 16.44
CA TYR A 52 34.60 2.61 16.42
C TYR A 52 35.55 2.55 17.61
N SER A 53 36.67 1.87 17.39
CA SER A 53 37.90 2.08 18.16
C SER A 53 39.07 1.98 17.20
N ALA A 54 39.52 3.14 16.72
CA ALA A 54 40.84 3.35 16.15
C ALA A 54 41.39 4.68 16.69
N PRO A 55 42.69 4.78 16.99
CA PRO A 55 43.23 5.80 17.87
C PRO A 55 43.36 7.16 17.17
N ALA A 56 43.19 8.21 17.97
CA ALA A 56 43.44 9.59 17.59
C ALA A 56 44.88 9.76 17.07
N ALA A 57 45.01 10.07 15.79
CA ALA A 57 46.17 10.76 15.24
C ALA A 57 45.67 12.11 14.74
N ASP A 58 46.03 13.16 15.48
CA ASP A 58 45.92 14.55 15.04
C ASP A 58 46.68 14.70 13.71
N THR A 59 45.93 14.66 12.61
CA THR A 59 46.37 15.18 11.33
C THR A 59 45.40 16.27 10.98
N ILE A 60 45.88 17.50 11.09
CA ILE A 60 45.22 18.68 10.53
C ILE A 60 44.96 18.34 9.05
N ALA A 61 43.70 18.07 8.73
CA ALA A 61 43.24 17.94 7.37
C ALA A 61 43.30 19.34 6.76
N GLU A 62 44.46 19.63 6.17
CA GLU A 62 44.65 20.70 5.22
C GLU A 62 43.47 20.67 4.24
N ALA A 63 42.73 21.77 4.18
CA ALA A 63 41.60 21.95 3.29
C ALA A 63 42.09 21.72 1.86
N ALA A 64 41.92 20.51 1.37
CA ALA A 64 42.20 20.15 0.00
C ALA A 64 41.36 21.09 -0.88
N ALA A 65 42.05 21.97 -1.60
CA ALA A 65 41.47 22.74 -2.66
C ALA A 65 40.63 21.78 -3.52
N PHE A 66 39.36 22.12 -3.74
CA PHE A 66 38.48 21.33 -4.59
C PHE A 66 39.21 21.08 -5.93
N PRO A 67 39.52 19.83 -6.28
CA PRO A 67 40.11 19.53 -7.58
C PRO A 67 39.21 20.10 -8.67
N GLU A 68 39.81 20.72 -9.68
CA GLU A 68 39.06 21.25 -10.81
C GLU A 68 38.16 20.15 -11.39
N PRO A 69 36.89 20.46 -11.70
CA PRO A 69 35.94 19.46 -12.14
C PRO A 69 36.44 18.80 -13.45
N PRO A 70 36.56 17.47 -13.49
CA PRO A 70 37.08 16.76 -14.66
C PRO A 70 36.10 16.91 -15.84
N ASP A 71 36.59 17.04 -17.08
CA ASP A 71 35.72 17.27 -18.25
C ASP A 71 34.65 16.15 -18.38
N PRO A 72 33.34 16.49 -18.36
CA PRO A 72 32.26 15.49 -18.31
C PRO A 72 32.25 14.47 -19.44
N LYS A 73 32.88 14.78 -20.58
CA LYS A 73 32.86 13.93 -21.78
C LYS A 73 34.10 13.04 -21.91
N THR A 74 35.15 13.33 -21.15
CA THR A 74 36.43 12.60 -21.24
C THR A 74 36.86 11.97 -19.92
N CYS A 75 36.20 12.28 -18.81
CA CYS A 75 36.47 11.66 -17.52
C CYS A 75 36.03 10.19 -17.46
N SER A 76 36.53 9.46 -16.46
CA SER A 76 36.06 8.09 -16.23
C SER A 76 34.60 8.10 -15.73
N PRO A 77 33.85 7.00 -15.87
CA PRO A 77 32.50 6.90 -15.30
C PRO A 77 32.47 7.09 -13.78
N GLN A 78 33.53 6.70 -13.06
CA GLN A 78 33.64 6.87 -11.61
C GLN A 78 33.77 8.36 -11.26
N ASP A 79 34.72 9.05 -11.90
CA ASP A 79 34.89 10.50 -11.72
C ASP A 79 33.61 11.25 -12.10
N TYR A 80 32.90 10.83 -13.14
CA TYR A 80 31.64 11.45 -13.53
C TYR A 80 30.60 11.35 -12.42
N LEU A 81 30.43 10.17 -11.83
CA LEU A 81 29.47 9.96 -10.74
C LEU A 81 29.86 10.77 -9.50
N GLU A 82 31.13 10.73 -9.11
CA GLU A 82 31.63 11.41 -7.91
C GLU A 82 31.53 12.93 -7.99
N TYR A 83 31.83 13.53 -9.14
CA TYR A 83 31.84 14.99 -9.29
C TYR A 83 30.49 15.57 -9.71
N TYR A 84 29.70 14.87 -10.53
CA TYR A 84 28.49 15.44 -11.12
C TYR A 84 27.19 14.89 -10.54
N ILE A 85 27.16 13.62 -10.10
CA ILE A 85 25.91 12.98 -9.67
C ILE A 85 25.80 12.94 -8.15
N PHE A 86 26.81 12.43 -7.46
CA PHE A 86 26.79 12.22 -6.02
C PHE A 86 26.58 13.49 -5.19
N PRO A 87 27.16 14.67 -5.53
CA PRO A 87 26.94 15.88 -4.76
C PRO A 87 25.47 16.34 -4.75
N VAL A 88 24.71 15.97 -5.78
CA VAL A 88 23.27 16.28 -5.89
C VAL A 88 22.42 15.14 -5.32
N LEU A 89 22.79 13.89 -5.60
CA LEU A 89 21.99 12.72 -5.29
C LEU A 89 22.11 12.27 -3.82
N LEU A 90 23.33 12.25 -3.26
CA LEU A 90 23.57 11.73 -1.90
C LEU A 90 22.80 12.49 -0.82
N PRO A 91 22.72 13.84 -0.82
CA PRO A 91 21.90 14.55 0.15
C PRO A 91 20.41 14.18 0.03
N GLY A 92 19.91 13.99 -1.20
CA GLY A 92 18.53 13.55 -1.43
C GLY A 92 18.26 12.14 -0.91
N LEU A 93 19.22 11.22 -1.09
CA LEU A 93 19.13 9.86 -0.53
C LEU A 93 19.19 9.87 1.00
N ALA A 94 19.99 10.74 1.62
CA ALA A 94 20.03 10.88 3.07
C ALA A 94 18.68 11.37 3.62
N GLU A 95 18.08 12.40 3.02
CA GLU A 95 16.74 12.88 3.39
C GLU A 95 15.65 11.82 3.17
N LEU A 96 15.78 11.02 2.10
CA LEU A 96 14.89 9.91 1.82
C LEU A 96 14.94 8.86 2.93
N LEU A 97 16.13 8.52 3.44
CA LEU A 97 16.26 7.57 4.54
C LEU A 97 15.64 8.11 5.84
N HIS A 98 15.83 9.39 6.15
CA HIS A 98 15.16 10.02 7.31
C HIS A 98 13.64 10.01 7.17
N GLN A 99 13.11 10.27 5.98
CA GLN A 99 11.66 10.21 5.75
C GLN A 99 11.14 8.78 5.81
N ALA A 100 11.88 7.80 5.26
CA ALA A 100 11.53 6.39 5.33
C ALA A 100 11.48 5.87 6.78
N GLU A 101 12.36 6.36 7.65
CA GLU A 101 12.31 6.08 9.09
C GLU A 101 11.04 6.64 9.73
N LYS A 102 10.69 7.90 9.46
CA LYS A 102 9.46 8.55 9.98
C LYS A 102 8.19 7.81 9.55
N GLU A 103 8.16 7.32 8.32
CA GLU A 103 7.05 6.56 7.75
C GLU A 103 7.06 5.07 8.16
N LYS A 104 8.01 4.66 9.02
CA LYS A 104 8.19 3.29 9.53
C LYS A 104 8.38 2.26 8.42
N CYS A 105 9.03 2.64 7.32
CA CYS A 105 9.31 1.76 6.19
C CYS A 105 10.23 0.58 6.55
N PHE A 106 11.08 0.74 7.57
CA PHE A 106 11.97 -0.32 8.04
C PHE A 106 11.28 -1.32 9.00
N GLU A 107 10.13 -0.93 9.57
CA GLU A 107 9.35 -1.76 10.51
C GLU A 107 8.20 -2.50 9.80
N ARG A 108 7.57 -1.84 8.82
CA ARG A 108 6.35 -2.32 8.15
C ARG A 108 6.66 -2.91 6.77
N LYS A 109 6.05 -4.07 6.45
CA LYS A 109 6.18 -4.69 5.11
C LYS A 109 5.57 -3.89 3.97
N ARG A 110 4.61 -2.99 4.26
CA ARG A 110 3.93 -2.14 3.29
C ARG A 110 3.72 -0.76 3.88
N THR A 111 4.06 0.26 3.09
CA THR A 111 3.93 1.68 3.43
C THR A 111 3.35 2.45 2.26
N LYS A 112 2.68 3.56 2.56
CA LYS A 112 2.23 4.54 1.55
C LYS A 112 3.40 5.30 0.92
N PHE A 113 4.53 5.40 1.63
CA PHE A 113 5.72 6.09 1.17
C PHE A 113 6.37 5.38 -0.03
N ILE A 114 6.52 6.10 -1.14
CA ILE A 114 7.21 5.65 -2.35
C ILE A 114 8.52 6.43 -2.47
N ALA A 115 9.64 5.72 -2.32
CA ALA A 115 10.99 6.29 -2.32
C ALA A 115 11.31 7.08 -3.60
N CYS A 116 10.95 6.53 -4.77
CA CYS A 116 11.20 7.20 -6.05
C CYS A 116 10.40 8.50 -6.19
N ASP A 117 9.16 8.53 -5.73
CA ASP A 117 8.28 9.70 -5.82
C ASP A 117 8.83 10.83 -4.93
N PHE A 118 9.22 10.50 -3.70
CA PHE A 118 9.89 11.42 -2.80
C PHE A 118 11.19 11.97 -3.40
N LEU A 119 12.06 11.10 -3.94
CA LEU A 119 13.33 11.54 -4.50
C LEU A 119 13.13 12.45 -5.72
N THR A 120 12.13 12.15 -6.55
CA THR A 120 11.76 12.98 -7.69
C THR A 120 11.30 14.36 -7.25
N GLU A 121 10.41 14.43 -6.25
CA GLU A 121 9.95 15.70 -5.66
C GLU A 121 11.11 16.48 -5.04
N TRP A 122 11.97 15.81 -4.29
CA TRP A 122 13.12 16.42 -3.63
C TRP A 122 14.10 17.01 -4.65
N LEU A 123 14.49 16.24 -5.67
CA LEU A 123 15.40 16.69 -6.72
C LEU A 123 14.79 17.82 -7.55
N TYR A 124 13.49 17.76 -7.81
CA TYR A 124 12.78 18.80 -8.55
C TYR A 124 12.80 20.13 -7.79
N ASN A 125 12.46 20.12 -6.50
CA ASN A 125 12.42 21.32 -5.67
C ASN A 125 13.81 21.85 -5.29
N LYS A 126 14.83 20.99 -5.21
CA LYS A 126 16.23 21.38 -4.95
C LYS A 126 16.99 21.79 -6.20
N ASN A 127 16.33 21.83 -7.36
CA ASN A 127 16.95 22.25 -8.61
C ASN A 127 17.39 23.74 -8.52
N PRO A 128 18.69 24.06 -8.71
CA PRO A 128 19.18 25.44 -8.67
C PRO A 128 18.50 26.40 -9.64
N LYS A 129 17.87 25.88 -10.71
CA LYS A 129 17.11 26.68 -11.68
C LYS A 129 15.75 27.17 -11.15
N ARG A 130 15.27 26.61 -10.04
CA ARG A 130 13.94 26.87 -9.45
C ARG A 130 14.00 27.60 -8.09
N LYS A 131 15.13 28.24 -7.75
CA LYS A 131 15.35 28.84 -6.41
C LYS A 131 14.29 29.86 -5.99
N ASP A 132 13.67 30.55 -6.94
CA ASP A 132 12.65 31.57 -6.70
C ASP A 132 11.21 31.05 -6.81
N GLU A 133 11.04 29.76 -7.12
CA GLU A 133 9.73 29.14 -7.24
C GLU A 133 9.27 28.53 -5.91
N SER A 134 7.95 28.51 -5.68
CA SER A 134 7.37 27.85 -4.51
C SER A 134 7.53 26.34 -4.59
N PHE A 135 7.52 25.69 -3.42
CA PHE A 135 7.49 24.24 -3.31
C PHE A 135 6.35 23.66 -4.16
N THR A 136 6.68 22.64 -4.95
CA THR A 136 5.75 21.91 -5.82
C THR A 136 5.66 20.47 -5.34
N GLU A 137 4.46 20.04 -4.93
CA GLU A 137 4.19 18.65 -4.56
C GLU A 137 4.31 17.72 -5.77
N PHE A 138 4.72 16.47 -5.54
CA PHE A 138 4.99 15.45 -6.56
C PHE A 138 3.93 15.37 -7.68
N PHE A 139 2.65 15.23 -7.31
CA PHE A 139 1.55 15.11 -8.27
C PHE A 139 1.29 16.39 -9.08
N SER A 140 1.81 17.54 -8.62
CA SER A 140 1.69 18.83 -9.28
C SER A 140 2.86 19.13 -10.23
N ILE A 141 3.90 18.30 -10.23
CA ILE A 141 5.05 18.48 -11.12
C ILE A 141 4.60 18.29 -12.58
N PRO A 142 4.88 19.21 -13.53
CA PRO A 142 4.29 19.19 -14.87
C PRO A 142 4.50 17.87 -15.62
N PHE A 143 5.74 17.36 -15.66
CA PHE A 143 6.04 16.12 -16.37
C PHE A 143 5.45 14.88 -15.67
N VAL A 144 5.28 14.91 -14.35
CA VAL A 144 4.66 13.82 -13.58
C VAL A 144 3.15 13.81 -13.85
N ASN A 145 2.51 14.97 -13.79
CA ASN A 145 1.09 15.12 -14.07
C ASN A 145 0.77 14.68 -15.51
N ASP A 146 1.57 15.11 -16.48
CA ASP A 146 1.38 14.71 -17.88
C ASP A 146 1.57 13.19 -18.06
N TRP A 147 2.57 12.60 -17.40
CA TRP A 147 2.79 11.15 -17.45
C TRP A 147 1.64 10.35 -16.81
N LEU A 148 1.09 10.82 -15.69
CA LEU A 148 0.07 10.10 -14.92
C LEU A 148 -1.31 10.08 -15.59
N LYS A 149 -1.60 10.98 -16.54
CA LYS A 149 -2.87 11.00 -17.28
C LYS A 149 -3.13 9.69 -18.02
N ASP A 150 -2.07 9.04 -18.51
CA ASP A 150 -2.16 7.81 -19.29
C ASP A 150 -1.95 6.54 -18.44
N GLN A 151 -1.78 6.67 -17.12
CA GLN A 151 -1.52 5.54 -16.21
C GLN A 151 -2.81 5.02 -15.54
N PRO A 152 -2.89 3.70 -15.28
CA PRO A 152 -4.01 3.14 -14.52
C PRO A 152 -4.03 3.69 -13.09
N PRO A 153 -5.21 3.78 -12.46
CA PRO A 153 -5.34 4.33 -11.11
C PRO A 153 -4.61 3.46 -10.07
N ILE A 154 -3.88 4.12 -9.18
CA ILE A 154 -3.14 3.46 -8.09
C ILE A 154 -4.14 2.80 -7.13
N PRO A 155 -3.92 1.54 -6.70
CA PRO A 155 -4.84 0.85 -5.80
C PRO A 155 -4.95 1.56 -4.46
N LEU A 156 -6.19 1.67 -3.94
CA LEU A 156 -6.49 2.39 -2.69
C LEU A 156 -5.72 1.87 -1.47
N SER A 157 -5.40 0.57 -1.43
CA SER A 157 -4.61 -0.01 -0.34
C SER A 157 -3.20 0.59 -0.20
N LEU A 158 -2.68 1.23 -1.26
CA LEU A 158 -1.40 1.93 -1.24
C LEU A 158 -1.55 3.44 -0.93
N LEU A 159 -2.75 3.99 -1.06
CA LEU A 159 -3.00 5.43 -0.94
C LEU A 159 -3.61 5.81 0.41
N LEU A 160 -4.43 4.94 1.00
CA LEU A 160 -5.16 5.26 2.22
C LEU A 160 -4.21 5.32 3.43
N SER A 161 -4.40 6.34 4.28
CA SER A 161 -3.79 6.35 5.61
C SER A 161 -4.39 5.25 6.48
N GLU A 162 -3.74 4.96 7.61
CA GLU A 162 -4.25 3.99 8.58
C GLU A 162 -5.64 4.40 9.10
N GLU A 163 -5.82 5.70 9.36
CA GLU A 163 -7.08 6.29 9.82
C GLU A 163 -8.16 6.19 8.74
N GLU A 164 -7.85 6.58 7.50
CA GLU A 164 -8.78 6.51 6.38
C GLU A 164 -9.21 5.06 6.11
N ALA A 165 -8.25 4.13 6.06
CA ALA A 165 -8.50 2.71 5.89
C ALA A 165 -9.37 2.17 7.04
N SER A 166 -9.11 2.59 8.28
CA SER A 166 -9.92 2.17 9.44
C SER A 166 -11.38 2.61 9.30
N VAL A 167 -11.63 3.84 8.85
CA VAL A 167 -13.00 4.36 8.64
C VAL A 167 -13.71 3.54 7.56
N VAL A 168 -13.03 3.26 6.45
CA VAL A 168 -13.57 2.44 5.36
C VAL A 168 -13.93 1.06 5.90
N ILE A 169 -12.99 0.33 6.52
CA ILE A 169 -13.22 -1.01 7.05
C ILE A 169 -14.36 -1.03 8.07
N GLN A 170 -14.37 -0.08 9.01
CA GLN A 170 -15.41 0.01 10.03
C GLN A 170 -16.79 0.29 9.41
N SER A 171 -16.89 1.12 8.39
CA SER A 171 -18.15 1.39 7.68
C SER A 171 -18.69 0.14 7.00
N PHE A 172 -17.82 -0.64 6.35
CA PHE A 172 -18.16 -1.92 5.74
C PHE A 172 -18.63 -2.93 6.79
N TRP A 173 -17.94 -3.01 7.93
CA TRP A 173 -18.31 -3.89 9.04
C TRP A 173 -19.67 -3.53 9.66
N ARG A 174 -19.91 -2.25 9.95
CA ARG A 174 -21.21 -1.77 10.44
C ARG A 174 -22.33 -2.12 9.46
N GLY A 175 -22.10 -1.88 8.17
CA GLY A 175 -23.02 -2.27 7.13
C GLY A 175 -23.23 -3.78 7.06
N TYR A 176 -22.18 -4.59 7.22
CA TYR A 176 -22.28 -6.04 7.27
C TYR A 176 -23.11 -6.51 8.46
N ARG A 177 -22.88 -5.96 9.66
CA ARG A 177 -23.68 -6.30 10.85
C ARG A 177 -25.17 -6.05 10.66
N VAL A 178 -25.54 -4.89 10.08
CA VAL A 178 -26.95 -4.60 9.75
C VAL A 178 -27.49 -5.61 8.74
N ARG A 179 -26.66 -6.08 7.80
CA ARG A 179 -27.06 -7.13 6.84
C ARG A 179 -27.21 -8.51 7.48
N CYS A 180 -26.58 -8.77 8.61
CA CYS A 180 -26.77 -10.04 9.32
C CYS A 180 -28.09 -10.10 10.09
N ASP A 181 -28.74 -8.96 10.32
CA ASP A 181 -30.04 -8.90 10.99
C ASP A 181 -31.11 -9.65 10.19
N SER A 182 -31.90 -10.49 10.86
CA SER A 182 -32.91 -11.35 10.24
C SER A 182 -33.98 -10.54 9.53
N GLU A 183 -34.46 -9.45 10.12
CA GLU A 183 -35.50 -8.60 9.51
C GLU A 183 -34.98 -7.95 8.22
N ILE A 184 -33.70 -7.56 8.22
CA ILE A 184 -33.05 -6.98 7.04
C ILE A 184 -32.81 -8.04 5.95
N GLN A 185 -32.47 -9.27 6.32
CA GLN A 185 -32.34 -10.39 5.38
C GLN A 185 -33.68 -10.73 4.72
N GLU A 186 -34.76 -10.81 5.50
CA GLU A 186 -36.12 -11.03 4.98
C GLU A 186 -36.50 -9.93 3.99
N LEU A 187 -36.28 -8.66 4.35
CA LEU A 187 -36.54 -7.52 3.47
C LEU A 187 -35.74 -7.63 2.16
N ARG A 188 -34.47 -8.03 2.23
CA ARG A 188 -33.60 -8.21 1.03
C ARG A 188 -34.11 -9.33 0.12
N GLN A 189 -34.54 -10.44 0.70
CA GLN A 189 -35.13 -11.56 -0.05
C GLN A 189 -36.43 -11.14 -0.71
N TRP A 190 -37.31 -10.46 0.01
CA TRP A 190 -38.55 -9.92 -0.53
C TRP A 190 -38.31 -8.93 -1.68
N GLN A 191 -37.37 -7.99 -1.52
CA GLN A 191 -36.99 -7.07 -2.59
C GLN A 191 -36.39 -7.78 -3.81
N LYS A 192 -35.67 -8.89 -3.61
CA LYS A 192 -35.14 -9.73 -4.70
C LYS A 192 -36.28 -10.40 -5.46
N GLN A 193 -37.23 -11.02 -4.76
CA GLN A 193 -38.42 -11.63 -5.36
C GLN A 193 -39.20 -10.61 -6.20
N LEU A 194 -39.42 -9.40 -5.68
CA LEU A 194 -40.10 -8.35 -6.44
C LEU A 194 -39.38 -7.98 -7.74
N ARG A 195 -38.04 -7.95 -7.76
CA ARG A 195 -37.28 -7.68 -9.00
C ARG A 195 -37.41 -8.82 -10.01
N GLU A 196 -37.44 -10.05 -9.53
CA GLU A 196 -37.63 -11.25 -10.37
C GLU A 196 -39.05 -11.32 -10.95
N GLU A 197 -40.07 -11.06 -10.12
CA GLU A 197 -41.47 -11.01 -10.52
C GLU A 197 -41.76 -9.89 -11.51
N LYS A 198 -41.14 -8.72 -11.31
CA LYS A 198 -41.24 -7.56 -12.21
C LYS A 198 -40.42 -7.70 -13.49
N ASN A 199 -39.65 -8.78 -13.68
CA ASN A 199 -38.95 -9.04 -14.94
C ASN A 199 -39.94 -9.56 -16.00
N ILE A 200 -40.89 -8.69 -16.36
CA ILE A 200 -41.99 -8.91 -17.30
C ILE A 200 -41.44 -9.38 -18.64
N ILE A 201 -40.29 -8.83 -19.08
CA ILE A 201 -39.66 -9.20 -20.33
C ILE A 201 -39.30 -10.70 -20.35
N LYS A 202 -38.70 -11.21 -19.27
CA LYS A 202 -38.36 -12.63 -19.15
C LYS A 202 -39.61 -13.51 -19.13
N ARG A 203 -40.64 -13.12 -18.36
CA ARG A 203 -41.91 -13.87 -18.26
C ARG A 203 -42.68 -13.89 -19.58
N VAL A 204 -42.75 -12.77 -20.31
CA VAL A 204 -43.39 -12.68 -21.62
C VAL A 204 -42.64 -13.57 -22.62
N LYS A 205 -41.30 -13.55 -22.61
CA LYS A 205 -40.49 -14.39 -23.48
C LYS A 205 -40.69 -15.89 -23.22
N GLU A 206 -40.72 -16.30 -21.95
CA GLU A 206 -41.02 -17.68 -21.53
C GLU A 206 -42.46 -18.11 -21.87
N PHE A 207 -43.41 -17.19 -21.79
CA PHE A 207 -44.80 -17.44 -22.20
C PHE A 207 -44.90 -17.72 -23.70
N TRP A 208 -44.30 -16.88 -24.55
CA TRP A 208 -44.35 -17.05 -26.00
C TRP A 208 -43.63 -18.31 -26.47
N THR A 209 -42.46 -18.62 -25.91
CA THR A 209 -41.76 -19.88 -26.22
C THR A 209 -42.57 -21.13 -25.86
N LYS A 210 -43.33 -21.11 -24.74
CA LYS A 210 -44.27 -22.21 -24.41
C LYS A 210 -45.45 -22.31 -25.38
N GLN A 211 -45.94 -21.19 -25.89
CA GLN A 211 -47.03 -21.19 -26.88
C GLN A 211 -46.57 -21.71 -28.23
N GLU A 212 -45.38 -21.28 -28.68
CA GLU A 212 -44.77 -21.79 -29.91
C GLU A 212 -44.57 -23.31 -29.84
N ALA A 213 -44.00 -23.84 -28.74
CA ALA A 213 -43.80 -25.27 -28.58
C ALA A 213 -45.12 -26.09 -28.63
N LYS A 214 -46.21 -25.55 -28.10
CA LYS A 214 -47.55 -26.18 -28.18
C LYS A 214 -48.15 -26.17 -29.58
N ALA A 215 -47.78 -25.21 -30.43
CA ALA A 215 -48.26 -25.13 -31.80
C ALA A 215 -47.55 -26.11 -32.74
N PHE A 216 -46.39 -26.65 -32.31
CA PHE A 216 -45.58 -27.60 -33.08
C PHE A 216 -45.75 -29.08 -32.65
N THR A 217 -46.65 -29.37 -31.70
CA THR A 217 -47.08 -30.72 -31.29
C THR A 217 -48.54 -30.94 -31.63
#